data_AF-A0A3M2H1M6-F1
#
_entry.id   AF-A0A3M2H1M6-F1
#
_cell.length_a   1.000
_cell.length_b   1.000
_cell.length_c   1.000
_cell.angle_alpha   90.00
_cell.angle_beta   90.00
_cell.angle_gamma   90.00
#
_symmetry.space_group_name_H-M   'P 1'
#
loop_
_entity.id
_entity.type
_entity.pdbx_description
1 polymer ?
#
loop_
_entity_poly.entity_id
_entity_poly.type
_entity_poly.pdbx_seq_one_letter_code
_entity_poly.pdbx_strand_id
1 'polypeptide(L)'
;MELPKLLKFELFVPTACFKTPFSVKGIETYPLPPYSTIIGILYTALGEEWKGERFDISIQGNYEAIFRDYIRFRKYNFKDKKLESLPLSVPTFYKFELKVHLEGDENLLKKFKNALEKPKTYLYLSGGEYPLKIKGVRFVYAEEKRYTLREPATLKAGAFVPETLVEKSGISTKESIHYKVPYFLKSLQPREHCWVDVYYYPKDTDICGKNLLVDNEGDLVWLCCS
;
A
#
# COMPACT_ATOMS: atom_id res chain seq x y z
N MET A 1 -29.77 5.33 -2.82
CA MET A 1 -28.53 5.03 -2.08
C MET A 1 -27.56 6.15 -2.35
N GLU A 2 -27.01 6.78 -1.30
CA GLU A 2 -25.88 7.69 -1.48
C GLU A 2 -24.64 6.86 -1.84
N LEU A 3 -23.90 7.29 -2.86
CA LEU A 3 -22.68 6.62 -3.28
C LEU A 3 -21.58 6.86 -2.22
N PRO A 4 -20.82 5.83 -1.80
CA PRO A 4 -19.69 6.02 -0.90
C PRO A 4 -18.72 7.06 -1.45
N LYS A 5 -18.41 8.05 -0.60
CA LYS A 5 -17.48 9.13 -0.89
C LYS A 5 -16.10 8.76 -0.37
N LEU A 6 -15.14 8.62 -1.28
CA LEU A 6 -13.79 8.18 -0.99
C LEU A 6 -12.79 9.31 -1.19
N LEU A 7 -11.70 9.32 -0.42
CA LEU A 7 -10.54 10.15 -0.72
C LEU A 7 -9.57 9.36 -1.61
N LYS A 8 -9.31 9.85 -2.82
CA LYS A 8 -8.37 9.28 -3.77
C LYS A 8 -7.11 10.13 -3.85
N PHE A 9 -5.95 9.49 -3.89
CA PHE A 9 -4.68 10.14 -4.19
C PHE A 9 -3.69 9.17 -4.83
N GLU A 10 -2.67 9.73 -5.46
CA GLU A 10 -1.63 9.00 -6.16
C GLU A 10 -0.26 9.31 -5.54
N LEU A 11 0.62 8.32 -5.49
CA LEU A 11 2.00 8.49 -5.05
C LEU A 11 2.94 8.09 -6.19
N PHE A 12 3.99 8.87 -6.40
CA PHE A 12 5.09 8.53 -7.28
C PHE A 12 6.40 8.49 -6.50
N VAL A 13 7.17 7.43 -6.70
CA VAL A 13 8.43 7.19 -6.00
C VAL A 13 9.46 6.73 -7.03
N PRO A 14 10.62 7.40 -7.18
CA PRO A 14 11.63 7.00 -8.16
C PRO A 14 12.16 5.58 -7.91
N THR A 15 12.36 5.23 -6.64
CA THR A 15 12.78 3.90 -6.20
C THR A 15 12.08 3.53 -4.90
N ALA A 16 11.77 2.25 -4.69
CA ALA A 16 11.13 1.79 -3.46
C ALA A 16 11.47 0.34 -3.12
N CYS A 17 11.48 0.01 -1.83
CA CYS A 17 11.58 -1.36 -1.32
C CYS A 17 10.65 -1.52 -0.11
N PHE A 18 9.80 -2.56 -0.12
CA PHE A 18 8.81 -2.84 0.93
C PHE A 18 9.21 -4.11 1.67
N LYS A 19 10.26 -4.01 2.50
CA LYS A 19 10.91 -5.16 3.14
C LYS A 19 9.89 -6.03 3.90
N THR A 20 9.89 -7.34 3.61
CA THR A 20 9.12 -8.30 4.40
C THR A 20 9.81 -8.53 5.75
N PRO A 21 9.04 -8.58 6.86
CA PRO A 21 9.59 -9.05 8.13
C PRO A 21 9.98 -10.52 7.94
N PHE A 22 11.12 -10.95 8.52
CA PHE A 22 11.68 -12.31 8.43
C PHE A 22 12.59 -12.67 7.24
N SER A 23 13.12 -11.70 6.50
CA SER A 23 14.16 -11.94 5.49
C SER A 23 15.53 -12.30 6.14
N VAL A 24 15.77 -13.59 6.44
CA VAL A 24 16.98 -14.04 7.20
C VAL A 24 18.26 -14.15 6.35
N LYS A 25 18.16 -14.42 5.04
CA LYS A 25 19.33 -14.60 4.15
C LYS A 25 19.29 -13.82 2.83
N GLY A 26 18.16 -13.19 2.51
CA GLY A 26 18.01 -12.29 1.37
C GLY A 26 16.88 -11.32 1.65
N ILE A 27 17.09 -10.03 1.37
CA ILE A 27 16.03 -9.04 1.53
C ILE A 27 14.97 -9.31 0.46
N GLU A 28 13.74 -9.50 0.90
CA GLU A 28 12.57 -9.67 0.04
C GLU A 28 11.66 -8.46 0.19
N THR A 29 10.85 -8.21 -0.84
CA THR A 29 9.92 -7.09 -0.86
C THR A 29 8.51 -7.57 -1.16
N TYR A 30 7.52 -6.97 -0.50
CA TYR A 30 6.14 -7.06 -0.94
C TYR A 30 5.99 -6.43 -2.34
N PRO A 31 5.01 -6.88 -3.15
CA PRO A 31 4.76 -6.31 -4.48
C PRO A 31 4.14 -4.90 -4.44
N LEU A 32 3.52 -4.55 -3.30
CA LEU A 32 2.93 -3.25 -2.99
C LEU A 32 3.29 -2.90 -1.53
N PRO A 33 3.28 -1.61 -1.13
CA PRO A 33 3.50 -1.24 0.26
C PRO A 33 2.44 -1.86 1.16
N PRO A 34 2.82 -2.30 2.37
CA PRO A 34 1.84 -2.62 3.39
C PRO A 34 0.94 -1.44 3.71
N TYR A 35 -0.29 -1.70 4.13
CA TYR A 35 -1.22 -0.67 4.56
C TYR A 35 -0.68 0.19 5.70
N SER A 36 0.07 -0.42 6.64
CA SER A 36 0.78 0.31 7.70
C SER A 36 1.71 1.41 7.18
N THR A 37 2.25 1.23 5.98
CA THR A 37 3.11 2.23 5.31
C THR A 37 2.28 3.42 4.85
N ILE A 38 1.11 3.18 4.24
CA ILE A 38 0.18 4.25 3.82
C ILE A 38 -0.32 5.03 5.05
N ILE A 39 -0.69 4.32 6.12
CA ILE A 39 -1.07 4.94 7.40
C ILE A 39 0.08 5.82 7.92
N GLY A 40 1.32 5.31 7.89
CA GLY A 40 2.50 6.08 8.28
C GLY A 40 2.67 7.37 7.46
N ILE A 41 2.47 7.32 6.15
CA ILE A 41 2.55 8.51 5.27
C ILE A 41 1.49 9.54 5.64
N LEU A 42 0.24 9.09 5.86
CA LEU A 42 -0.88 9.97 6.20
C LEU A 42 -0.64 10.73 7.51
N TYR A 43 -0.20 10.03 8.56
CA TYR A 43 0.08 10.64 9.86
C TYR A 43 1.36 11.47 9.87
N THR A 44 2.37 11.09 9.06
CA THR A 44 3.56 11.93 8.83
C THR A 44 3.19 13.23 8.13
N ALA A 45 2.32 13.18 7.11
CA ALA A 45 1.84 14.37 6.42
C ALA A 45 1.03 15.28 7.36
N LEU A 46 0.20 14.70 8.23
CA LEU A 46 -0.53 15.42 9.28
C LEU A 46 0.39 15.99 10.37
N GLY A 47 1.55 15.38 10.61
CA GLY A 47 2.40 15.67 11.77
C GLY A 47 1.68 15.40 13.10
N GLU A 48 0.90 14.33 13.15
CA GLU A 48 0.18 13.86 14.35
C GLU A 48 0.44 12.36 14.54
N GLU A 49 0.32 11.90 15.78
CA GLU A 49 0.30 10.45 16.06
C GLU A 49 -1.11 9.90 15.88
N TRP A 50 -1.20 8.64 15.43
CA TRP A 50 -2.46 7.92 15.31
C TRP A 50 -3.07 7.66 16.70
N LYS A 51 -4.35 8.01 16.89
CA LYS A 51 -5.05 7.93 18.17
C LYS A 51 -6.10 6.82 18.22
N GLY A 52 -6.08 5.90 17.26
CA GLY A 52 -7.01 4.78 17.18
C GLY A 52 -8.13 4.95 16.15
N GLU A 53 -8.13 6.03 15.38
CA GLU A 53 -9.10 6.24 14.30
C GLU A 53 -9.05 5.11 13.27
N ARG A 54 -10.22 4.63 12.83
CA ARG A 54 -10.33 3.56 11.84
C ARG A 54 -10.84 4.11 10.51
N PHE A 55 -10.25 3.60 9.44
CA PHE A 55 -10.60 3.89 8.05
C PHE A 55 -10.11 2.73 7.19
N ASP A 56 -10.78 2.51 6.07
CA ASP A 56 -10.45 1.45 5.13
C ASP A 56 -9.55 2.00 4.03
N ILE A 57 -8.63 1.15 3.56
CA ILE A 57 -7.61 1.52 2.58
C ILE A 57 -7.69 0.53 1.42
N SER A 58 -7.74 1.07 0.19
CA SER A 58 -7.46 0.31 -1.01
C SER A 58 -6.10 0.71 -1.57
N ILE A 59 -5.30 -0.27 -1.99
CA ILE A 59 -3.97 -0.05 -2.56
C ILE A 59 -3.87 -0.73 -3.92
N GLN A 60 -3.55 0.05 -4.93
CA GLN A 60 -3.16 -0.41 -6.26
C GLN A 60 -1.84 0.23 -6.64
N GLY A 61 -1.03 -0.45 -7.44
CA GLY A 61 0.26 0.07 -7.86
C GLY A 61 0.86 -0.58 -9.09
N ASN A 62 1.77 0.15 -9.70
CA ASN A 62 2.51 -0.28 -10.87
C ASN A 62 3.96 0.19 -10.76
N TYR A 63 4.84 -0.43 -11.55
CA TYR A 63 6.25 -0.06 -11.62
C TYR A 63 6.81 -0.35 -13.00
N GLU A 64 7.87 0.36 -13.37
CA GLU A 64 8.52 0.18 -14.68
C GLU A 64 9.42 -1.05 -14.71
N ALA A 65 10.18 -1.27 -13.63
CA ALA A 65 11.06 -2.43 -13.49
C ALA A 65 11.33 -2.76 -12.02
N ILE A 66 11.85 -3.96 -11.78
CA ILE A 66 12.48 -4.36 -10.53
C ILE A 66 13.94 -4.70 -10.79
N PHE A 67 14.85 -4.13 -10.02
CA PHE A 67 16.28 -4.43 -10.07
C PHE A 67 16.80 -4.82 -8.69
N ARG A 68 18.03 -5.34 -8.63
CA ARG A 68 18.69 -5.68 -7.38
C ARG A 68 19.83 -4.71 -7.12
N ASP A 69 19.71 -3.94 -6.05
CA ASP A 69 20.75 -3.05 -5.60
C ASP A 69 21.74 -3.81 -4.72
N TYR A 70 23.04 -3.61 -4.92
CA TYR A 70 24.11 -4.28 -4.18
C TYR A 70 24.70 -3.30 -3.17
N ILE A 71 24.23 -3.41 -1.93
CA ILE A 71 24.59 -2.51 -0.84
C ILE A 71 25.62 -3.17 0.07
N ARG A 72 26.65 -2.41 0.46
CA ARG A 72 27.66 -2.89 1.41
C ARG A 72 27.58 -2.09 2.70
N PHE A 73 26.97 -2.67 3.73
CA PHE A 73 26.97 -2.09 5.07
C PHE A 73 28.33 -2.31 5.73
N ARG A 74 28.92 -1.24 6.26
CA ARG A 74 30.17 -1.29 7.00
C ARG A 74 29.91 -0.83 8.43
N LYS A 75 30.07 -1.73 9.38
CA LYS A 75 29.94 -1.43 10.81
C LYS A 75 31.32 -1.46 11.44
N TYR A 76 31.75 -0.33 11.97
CA TYR A 76 32.97 -0.27 12.75
C TYR A 76 32.66 -0.57 14.20
N ASN A 77 33.24 -1.66 14.73
CA ASN A 77 33.17 -1.99 16.14
C ASN A 77 34.31 -1.28 16.86
N PHE A 78 33.97 -0.23 17.62
CA PHE A 78 34.95 0.57 18.36
C PHE A 78 35.69 -0.22 19.46
N LYS A 79 35.05 -1.23 20.06
CA LYS A 79 35.66 -2.05 21.11
C LYS A 79 36.73 -2.98 20.52
N ASP A 80 36.37 -3.68 19.45
CA ASP A 80 37.24 -4.68 18.83
C ASP A 80 38.15 -4.09 17.73
N LYS A 81 38.05 -2.77 17.49
CA LYS A 81 38.71 -2.03 16.40
C LYS A 81 38.61 -2.73 15.04
N LYS A 82 37.47 -3.39 14.81
CA LYS A 82 37.24 -4.24 13.64
C LYS A 82 36.20 -3.61 12.73
N LEU A 83 36.49 -3.59 11.44
CA LEU A 83 35.53 -3.23 10.41
C LEU A 83 34.81 -4.49 9.93
N GLU A 84 33.54 -4.62 10.28
CA GLU A 84 32.68 -5.66 9.75
C GLU A 84 31.97 -5.15 8.50
N SER A 85 31.83 -6.04 7.52
CA SER A 85 31.23 -5.71 6.23
C SER A 85 30.16 -6.74 5.90
N LEU A 86 28.93 -6.28 5.71
CA LEU A 86 27.80 -7.10 5.30
C LEU A 86 27.36 -6.69 3.89
N PRO A 87 27.62 -7.51 2.86
CA PRO A 87 27.04 -7.32 1.54
C PRO A 87 25.56 -7.74 1.56
N LEU A 88 24.70 -6.92 0.97
CA LEU A 88 23.27 -7.18 0.82
C LEU A 88 22.86 -6.97 -0.63
N SER A 89 21.95 -7.82 -1.12
CA SER A 89 21.24 -7.62 -2.38
C SER A 89 19.80 -7.25 -2.06
N VAL A 90 19.39 -6.05 -2.45
CA VAL A 90 18.08 -5.47 -2.13
C VAL A 90 17.23 -5.34 -3.39
N PRO A 91 16.13 -6.08 -3.52
CA PRO A 91 15.17 -5.85 -4.60
C PRO A 91 14.57 -4.46 -4.45
N THR A 92 14.65 -3.67 -5.51
CA THR A 92 14.23 -2.27 -5.54
C THR A 92 13.38 -2.06 -6.78
N PHE A 93 12.17 -1.53 -6.59
CA PHE A 93 11.31 -1.09 -7.68
C PHE A 93 11.83 0.20 -8.28
N TYR A 94 11.66 0.37 -9.59
CA TYR A 94 11.99 1.59 -10.33
C TYR A 94 10.71 2.25 -10.87
N LYS A 95 10.60 3.57 -10.68
CA LYS A 95 9.44 4.41 -11.02
C LYS A 95 8.14 3.77 -10.55
N PHE A 96 8.01 3.68 -9.23
CA PHE A 96 6.86 3.09 -8.58
C PHE A 96 5.72 4.11 -8.50
N GLU A 97 4.53 3.69 -8.93
CA GLU A 97 3.31 4.48 -8.89
C GLU A 97 2.26 3.75 -8.06
N LEU A 98 1.58 4.51 -7.21
CA LEU A 98 0.50 4.02 -6.36
C LEU A 98 -0.76 4.83 -6.57
N LYS A 99 -1.88 4.15 -6.47
CA LYS A 99 -3.21 4.71 -6.37
C LYS A 99 -3.84 4.18 -5.10
N VAL A 100 -4.33 5.10 -4.28
CA VAL A 100 -4.88 4.80 -2.96
C VAL A 100 -6.24 5.43 -2.85
N HIS A 101 -7.19 4.66 -2.31
CA HIS A 101 -8.51 5.13 -1.90
C HIS A 101 -8.68 4.93 -0.40
N LEU A 102 -9.24 5.92 0.28
CA LEU A 102 -9.60 5.85 1.68
C LEU A 102 -11.10 6.00 1.86
N GLU A 103 -11.68 5.15 2.69
CA GLU A 103 -13.06 5.28 3.19
C GLU A 103 -13.05 5.44 4.71
N GLY A 104 -13.87 6.35 5.25
CA GLY A 104 -13.95 6.56 6.69
C GLY A 104 -14.66 7.86 7.03
N ASP A 105 -14.47 8.33 8.27
CA ASP A 105 -15.07 9.57 8.77
C ASP A 105 -14.72 10.78 7.88
N GLU A 106 -15.73 11.56 7.49
CA GLU A 106 -15.55 12.64 6.51
C GLU A 106 -14.61 13.75 7.03
N ASN A 107 -14.62 14.02 8.34
CA ASN A 107 -13.73 15.03 8.92
C ASN A 107 -12.27 14.54 8.90
N LEU A 108 -12.04 13.27 9.19
CA LEU A 108 -10.72 12.65 9.06
C LEU A 108 -10.22 12.67 7.62
N LEU A 109 -11.07 12.30 6.65
CA LEU A 109 -10.70 12.35 5.22
C LEU A 109 -10.38 13.79 4.76
N LYS A 110 -11.14 14.80 5.22
CA LYS A 110 -10.84 16.22 4.94
C LYS A 110 -9.49 16.64 5.54
N LYS A 111 -9.15 16.18 6.74
CA LYS A 111 -7.83 16.42 7.35
C LYS A 111 -6.71 15.79 6.52
N PHE A 112 -6.85 14.53 6.13
CA PHE A 112 -5.86 13.85 5.27
C PHE A 112 -5.70 14.55 3.93
N LYS A 113 -6.80 14.97 3.28
CA LYS A 113 -6.73 15.72 2.03
C LYS A 113 -5.83 16.95 2.16
N ASN A 114 -6.10 17.80 3.15
CA ASN A 114 -5.33 19.02 3.38
C ASN A 114 -3.85 18.72 3.65
N ALA A 115 -3.58 17.68 4.43
CA ALA A 115 -2.21 17.28 4.78
C ALA A 115 -1.44 16.70 3.59
N LEU A 116 -2.10 15.93 2.71
CA LEU A 116 -1.48 15.38 1.50
C LEU A 116 -1.19 16.48 0.47
N GLU A 117 -2.02 17.51 0.38
CA GLU A 117 -1.80 18.68 -0.49
C GLU A 117 -0.72 19.62 0.05
N LYS A 118 -0.62 19.75 1.39
CA LYS A 118 0.33 20.63 2.09
C LYS A 118 0.94 19.91 3.28
N PRO A 119 1.87 18.97 3.05
CA PRO A 119 2.43 18.16 4.13
C PRO A 119 3.29 19.03 5.05
N LYS A 120 3.20 18.77 6.37
CA LYS A 120 4.00 19.51 7.36
C LYS A 120 5.51 19.21 7.27
N THR A 121 5.86 18.08 6.66
CA THR A 121 7.24 17.61 6.50
C THR A 121 7.45 16.96 5.15
N TYR A 122 8.71 16.69 4.81
CA TYR A 122 9.07 15.91 3.64
C TYR A 122 8.58 14.47 3.78
N LEU A 123 7.90 13.96 2.73
CA LEU A 123 7.36 12.62 2.75
C LEU A 123 8.31 11.63 2.09
N TYR A 124 8.39 10.45 2.68
CA TYR A 124 9.28 9.38 2.24
C TYR A 124 8.71 8.00 2.59
N LEU A 125 9.23 6.97 1.94
CA LEU A 125 9.02 5.57 2.27
C LEU A 125 10.28 4.97 2.92
N SER A 126 10.14 3.81 3.56
CA SER A 126 11.26 3.04 4.16
C SER A 126 12.14 3.85 5.12
N GLY A 127 11.54 4.69 5.98
CA GLY A 127 12.28 5.37 7.05
C GLY A 127 13.23 6.49 6.61
N GLY A 128 13.06 7.02 5.40
CA GLY A 128 13.77 8.22 4.92
C GLY A 128 14.53 8.03 3.61
N GLU A 129 14.66 6.78 3.17
CA GLU A 129 15.49 6.40 2.03
C GLU A 129 14.87 6.82 0.69
N TYR A 130 13.54 6.77 0.58
CA TYR A 130 12.86 6.88 -0.70
C TYR A 130 11.92 8.09 -0.73
N PRO A 131 12.31 9.19 -1.40
CA PRO A 131 11.47 10.37 -1.51
C PRO A 131 10.19 10.09 -2.30
N LEU A 132 9.04 10.58 -1.84
CA LEU A 132 7.77 10.39 -2.54
C LEU A 132 7.14 11.73 -2.96
N LYS A 133 6.41 11.69 -4.07
CA LYS A 133 5.61 12.80 -4.57
C LYS A 133 4.13 12.42 -4.54
N ILE A 134 3.31 13.25 -3.90
CA ILE A 134 1.85 13.12 -3.93
C ILE A 134 1.31 13.78 -5.20
N LYS A 135 0.31 13.16 -5.82
CA LYS A 135 -0.43 13.69 -6.97
C LYS A 135 -1.94 13.47 -6.78
N GLY A 136 -2.75 14.31 -7.42
CA GLY A 136 -4.17 14.04 -7.65
C GLY A 136 -5.02 13.81 -6.40
N VAL A 137 -4.82 14.56 -5.31
CA VAL A 137 -5.62 14.39 -4.09
C VAL A 137 -7.04 14.95 -4.31
N ARG A 138 -8.06 14.08 -4.30
CA ARG A 138 -9.44 14.47 -4.62
C ARG A 138 -10.47 13.53 -4.00
N PHE A 139 -11.69 14.02 -3.80
CA PHE A 139 -12.81 13.15 -3.44
C PHE A 139 -13.41 12.53 -4.70
N VAL A 140 -13.75 11.25 -4.62
CA VAL A 140 -14.40 10.48 -5.68
C VAL A 140 -15.62 9.75 -5.11
N TYR A 141 -16.53 9.33 -5.98
CA TYR A 141 -17.69 8.52 -5.60
C TYR A 141 -17.55 7.14 -6.20
N ALA A 142 -17.86 6.09 -5.43
CA ALA A 142 -17.83 4.73 -5.93
C ALA A 142 -19.23 4.14 -6.07
N GLU A 143 -19.42 3.36 -7.13
CA GLU A 143 -20.64 2.61 -7.40
C GLU A 143 -20.35 1.11 -7.43
N GLU A 144 -21.33 0.30 -7.05
CA GLU A 144 -21.21 -1.15 -7.14
C GLU A 144 -21.44 -1.63 -8.57
N LYS A 145 -20.51 -2.45 -9.06
CA LYS A 145 -20.60 -3.11 -10.36
C LYS A 145 -20.41 -4.61 -10.22
N ARG A 146 -20.94 -5.33 -11.19
CA ARG A 146 -20.77 -6.78 -11.34
C ARG A 146 -19.99 -7.05 -12.61
N TYR A 147 -19.01 -7.93 -12.49
CA TYR A 147 -18.19 -8.41 -13.60
C TYR A 147 -18.34 -9.92 -13.74
N THR A 148 -18.41 -10.40 -14.98
CA THR A 148 -18.68 -11.81 -15.29
C THR A 148 -17.60 -12.35 -16.21
N LEU A 149 -17.54 -13.67 -16.38
CA LEU A 149 -16.57 -14.30 -17.30
C LEU A 149 -16.68 -13.80 -18.75
N ARG A 150 -17.83 -13.25 -19.15
CA ARG A 150 -18.02 -12.67 -20.49
C ARG A 150 -17.53 -11.22 -20.59
N GLU A 151 -17.54 -10.51 -19.46
CA GLU A 151 -17.19 -9.10 -19.34
C GLU A 151 -16.39 -8.92 -18.02
N PRO A 152 -15.13 -9.39 -18.00
CA PRO A 152 -14.27 -9.25 -16.83
C PRO A 152 -13.78 -7.81 -16.70
N ALA A 153 -13.35 -7.44 -15.48
CA ALA A 153 -12.61 -6.21 -15.26
C ALA A 153 -11.11 -6.49 -15.30
N THR A 154 -10.42 -6.02 -16.34
CA THR A 154 -8.96 -6.15 -16.44
C THR A 154 -8.28 -5.12 -15.54
N LEU A 155 -7.38 -5.58 -14.66
CA LEU A 155 -6.63 -4.71 -13.76
C LEU A 155 -5.61 -3.85 -14.50
N LYS A 156 -5.78 -2.52 -14.44
CA LYS A 156 -4.81 -1.55 -14.98
C LYS A 156 -3.50 -1.49 -14.19
N ALA A 157 -3.51 -1.94 -12.94
CA ALA A 157 -2.39 -1.95 -12.00
C ALA A 157 -2.57 -3.12 -11.02
N GLY A 158 -1.47 -3.63 -10.48
CA GLY A 158 -1.54 -4.69 -9.47
C GLY A 158 -2.24 -4.19 -8.21
N ALA A 159 -2.96 -5.06 -7.51
CA ALA A 159 -3.82 -4.68 -6.40
C ALA A 159 -3.71 -5.66 -5.22
N PHE A 160 -3.79 -5.14 -4.01
CA PHE A 160 -4.10 -5.95 -2.84
C PHE A 160 -5.62 -6.02 -2.66
N VAL A 161 -6.15 -7.24 -2.61
CA VAL A 161 -7.55 -7.52 -2.38
C VAL A 161 -7.68 -8.32 -1.07
N PRO A 162 -8.36 -7.79 -0.04
CA PRO A 162 -8.57 -8.48 1.23
C PRO A 162 -9.28 -9.82 1.04
N GLU A 163 -8.87 -10.85 1.80
CA GLU A 163 -9.51 -12.17 1.74
C GLU A 163 -11.03 -12.10 1.99
N THR A 164 -11.45 -11.28 2.95
CA THR A 164 -12.87 -11.03 3.24
C THR A 164 -13.65 -10.48 2.04
N LEU A 165 -13.01 -9.69 1.19
CA LEU A 165 -13.61 -9.14 -0.04
C LEU A 165 -13.64 -10.19 -1.15
N VAL A 166 -12.57 -11.00 -1.29
CA VAL A 166 -12.51 -12.12 -2.24
C VAL A 166 -13.68 -13.09 -1.99
N GLU A 167 -13.92 -13.47 -0.74
CA GLU A 167 -15.00 -14.37 -0.35
C GLU A 167 -16.38 -13.78 -0.62
N LYS A 168 -16.62 -12.53 -0.17
CA LYS A 168 -17.91 -11.83 -0.32
C LYS A 168 -18.28 -11.61 -1.79
N SER A 169 -17.32 -11.21 -2.61
CA SER A 169 -17.53 -10.89 -4.02
C SER A 169 -17.40 -12.10 -4.94
N GLY A 170 -16.92 -13.25 -4.44
CA GLY A 170 -16.73 -14.47 -5.21
C GLY A 170 -15.63 -14.35 -6.26
N ILE A 171 -14.53 -13.68 -5.92
CA ILE A 171 -13.38 -13.48 -6.81
C ILE A 171 -12.53 -14.76 -6.85
N SER A 172 -12.04 -15.14 -8.03
CA SER A 172 -11.17 -16.31 -8.19
C SER A 172 -9.74 -16.03 -7.69
N THR A 173 -9.20 -16.90 -6.84
CA THR A 173 -7.83 -16.78 -6.32
C THR A 173 -6.75 -17.39 -7.22
N LYS A 174 -7.11 -18.01 -8.36
CA LYS A 174 -6.17 -18.77 -9.21
C LYS A 174 -4.98 -17.96 -9.74
N GLU A 175 -5.18 -16.68 -10.05
CA GLU A 175 -4.15 -15.80 -10.62
C GLU A 175 -3.58 -14.83 -9.58
N SER A 176 -3.65 -15.22 -8.30
CA SER A 176 -3.25 -14.36 -7.19
C SER A 176 -2.20 -15.00 -6.30
N ILE A 177 -1.51 -14.16 -5.54
CA ILE A 177 -0.51 -14.58 -4.55
C ILE A 177 -1.00 -14.14 -3.18
N HIS A 178 -1.11 -15.10 -2.25
CA HIS A 178 -1.52 -14.82 -0.89
C HIS A 178 -0.39 -14.19 -0.07
N TYR A 179 -0.68 -13.10 0.62
CA TYR A 179 0.23 -12.39 1.50
C TYR A 179 -0.43 -12.06 2.84
N LYS A 180 0.36 -12.14 3.90
CA LYS A 180 0.01 -11.56 5.20
C LYS A 180 0.70 -10.21 5.36
N VAL A 181 -0.09 -9.15 5.49
CA VAL A 181 0.38 -7.76 5.40
C VAL A 181 0.02 -6.98 6.66
N PRO A 182 0.94 -6.16 7.21
CA PRO A 182 0.64 -5.33 8.38
C PRO A 182 -0.32 -4.18 8.03
N TYR A 183 -1.35 -4.01 8.87
CA TYR A 183 -2.42 -3.02 8.78
C TYR A 183 -2.22 -1.90 9.81
N PHE A 184 -3.10 -1.78 10.81
CA PHE A 184 -2.92 -0.83 11.91
C PHE A 184 -1.85 -1.27 12.91
N LEU A 185 -1.25 -0.31 13.61
CA LEU A 185 -0.43 -0.61 14.78
C LEU A 185 -1.36 -1.09 15.92
N LYS A 186 -0.92 -2.05 16.72
CA LYS A 186 -1.64 -2.54 17.90
C LYS A 186 -0.97 -2.06 19.19
N SER A 187 0.35 -2.11 19.24
CA SER A 187 1.15 -1.60 20.37
C SER A 187 2.44 -1.00 19.85
N LEU A 188 2.93 0.04 20.53
CA LEU A 188 4.26 0.62 20.30
C LEU A 188 5.36 -0.18 21.02
N GLN A 189 5.04 -0.83 22.15
CA GLN A 189 6.00 -1.57 22.98
C GLN A 189 5.38 -2.86 23.56
N PRO A 190 5.76 -4.05 23.06
CA PRO A 190 6.54 -4.27 21.85
C PRO A 190 5.80 -3.75 20.61
N ARG A 191 6.53 -3.36 19.56
CA ARG A 191 5.92 -2.89 18.31
C ARG A 191 5.17 -4.03 17.65
N GLU A 192 3.85 -4.01 17.74
CA GLU A 192 2.96 -5.05 17.24
C GLU A 192 1.97 -4.45 16.25
N HIS A 193 1.70 -5.12 15.13
CA HIS A 193 0.73 -4.70 14.12
C HIS A 193 -0.47 -5.66 14.10
N CYS A 194 -1.65 -5.15 13.78
CA CYS A 194 -2.73 -5.95 13.23
C CYS A 194 -2.31 -6.47 11.86
N TRP A 195 -2.60 -7.74 11.57
CA TRP A 195 -2.27 -8.36 10.30
C TRP A 195 -3.55 -8.67 9.54
N VAL A 196 -3.50 -8.49 8.22
CA VAL A 196 -4.59 -8.83 7.32
C VAL A 196 -4.07 -9.75 6.23
N ASP A 197 -4.86 -10.78 5.93
CA ASP A 197 -4.64 -11.70 4.84
C ASP A 197 -5.22 -11.09 3.54
N VAL A 198 -4.37 -10.99 2.53
CA VAL A 198 -4.69 -10.37 1.24
C VAL A 198 -4.21 -11.23 0.08
N TYR A 199 -4.91 -11.14 -1.03
CA TYR A 199 -4.49 -11.68 -2.30
C TYR A 199 -3.95 -10.54 -3.18
N TYR A 200 -2.71 -10.67 -3.62
CA TYR A 200 -2.14 -9.80 -4.64
C TYR A 200 -2.51 -10.32 -6.02
N TYR A 201 -3.19 -9.48 -6.79
CA TYR A 201 -3.48 -9.72 -8.20
C TYR A 201 -2.55 -8.83 -9.04
N PRO A 202 -1.74 -9.42 -9.93
CA PRO A 202 -0.89 -8.66 -10.84
C PRO A 202 -1.69 -7.74 -11.78
N LYS A 203 -0.96 -6.81 -12.41
CA LYS A 203 -1.50 -6.05 -13.53
C LYS A 203 -1.92 -7.01 -14.66
N ASP A 204 -2.95 -6.63 -15.41
CA ASP A 204 -3.51 -7.36 -16.55
C ASP A 204 -4.24 -8.66 -16.17
N THR A 205 -4.46 -8.90 -14.87
CA THR A 205 -5.34 -9.97 -14.38
C THR A 205 -6.81 -9.61 -14.59
N ASP A 206 -7.59 -10.56 -15.08
CA ASP A 206 -9.03 -10.42 -15.28
C ASP A 206 -9.80 -10.79 -14.02
N ILE A 207 -10.51 -9.81 -13.46
CA ILE A 207 -11.32 -9.98 -12.25
C ILE A 207 -12.79 -10.16 -12.61
N CYS A 208 -13.38 -11.23 -12.07
CA CYS A 208 -14.82 -11.45 -12.05
C CYS A 208 -15.30 -11.44 -10.61
N GLY A 209 -16.48 -10.85 -10.37
CA GLY A 209 -17.02 -10.74 -9.02
C GLY A 209 -18.33 -9.96 -8.98
N LYS A 210 -19.02 -10.07 -7.86
CA LYS A 210 -20.25 -9.31 -7.57
C LYS A 210 -19.92 -8.17 -6.60
N ASN A 211 -20.70 -7.09 -6.68
CA ASN A 211 -20.64 -5.96 -5.75
C ASN A 211 -19.23 -5.37 -5.62
N LEU A 212 -18.50 -5.27 -6.74
CA LEU A 212 -17.19 -4.63 -6.78
C LEU A 212 -17.37 -3.13 -6.88
N LEU A 213 -16.68 -2.39 -6.01
CA LEU A 213 -16.72 -0.94 -6.04
C LEU A 213 -15.85 -0.42 -7.19
N VAL A 214 -16.39 0.54 -7.95
CA VAL A 214 -15.70 1.23 -9.03
C VAL A 214 -15.91 2.72 -8.84
N ASP A 215 -14.84 3.49 -8.77
CA ASP A 215 -14.93 4.94 -8.67
C ASP A 215 -15.45 5.57 -9.98
N ASN A 216 -15.90 6.82 -9.90
CA ASN A 216 -16.40 7.58 -11.05
C ASN A 216 -15.33 7.89 -12.12
N GLU A 217 -14.08 7.47 -11.92
CA GLU A 217 -12.99 7.54 -12.90
C GLU A 217 -12.67 6.17 -13.51
N GLY A 218 -13.43 5.13 -13.13
CA GLY A 218 -13.29 3.78 -13.68
C GLY A 218 -12.16 2.97 -13.06
N ASP A 219 -11.76 3.26 -11.83
CA ASP A 219 -10.82 2.45 -11.06
C ASP A 219 -11.56 1.57 -10.03
N LEU A 220 -11.16 0.30 -9.95
CA LEU A 220 -11.67 -0.63 -8.96
C LEU A 220 -11.16 -0.27 -7.56
N VAL A 221 -12.02 -0.39 -6.56
CA VAL A 221 -11.72 -0.07 -5.17
C VAL A 221 -11.81 -1.34 -4.31
N TRP A 222 -10.71 -1.66 -3.63
CA TRP A 222 -10.51 -2.86 -2.81
C TRP A 222 -10.42 -2.47 -1.33
N LEU A 223 -11.53 -2.02 -0.76
CA LEU A 223 -11.54 -1.54 0.62
C LEU A 223 -11.26 -2.70 1.59
N CYS A 224 -10.23 -2.50 2.42
CA CYS A 224 -9.85 -3.42 3.47
C CYS A 224 -10.68 -3.20 4.74
N CYS A 225 -11.91 -3.73 4.76
CA CYS A 225 -12.73 -3.75 5.98
C CYS A 225 -12.05 -4.64 7.04
N SER A 226 -11.48 -4.02 8.07
CA SER A 226 -10.92 -4.71 9.25
C SER A 226 -11.81 -4.56 10.47
#